data_AF-A0A355WBU8-F1
#
_entry.id   AF-A0A355WBU8-F1
#
_cell.length_a   1.000
_cell.length_b   1.000
_cell.length_c   1.000
_cell.angle_alpha   90.00
_cell.angle_beta   90.00
_cell.angle_gamma   90.00
#
_symmetry.space_group_name_H-M   'P 1'
#
loop_
_entity.id
_entity.type
_entity.pdbx_description
1 polymer ?
#
loop_
_entity_poly.entity_id
_entity_poly.type
_entity_poly.pdbx_seq_one_letter_code
_entity_poly.pdbx_strand_id
1 'polypeptide(L)'
;SIICAPGAFEVEVLSEPLGSIIKNGGRILFITSNISMRKVEEGFKNSIEGVKVKIIGDEFVNFRDFDICISSYENYKCFHKAFDVVVLDYMKAFIKEPPKNFICTAKRGTKEGGKFIFISCSGDELKNEKIDGSKIMIPVSQHKNPIIEPRIVVSKVLNDETPFIPEMAAEIIEWSISRNIRVFIFVPDEEKLHKVYFYITEIMKCKSDLVQISTEKEKDGIAYFRKGICSILISSDLKDALLNFDNVNVIVMYSDC
;
A
#
# COMPACT_ATOMS: atom_id res chain seq x y z
N SER A 1 9.86 15.72 -5.53
CA SER A 1 9.20 14.50 -5.05
C SER A 1 9.15 14.49 -3.54
N ILE A 2 8.23 13.71 -2.98
CA ILE A 2 8.10 13.43 -1.55
C ILE A 2 8.44 11.95 -1.37
N ILE A 3 9.43 11.65 -0.53
CA ILE A 3 9.80 10.29 -0.16
C ILE A 3 9.42 10.13 1.30
N CYS A 4 8.60 9.14 1.62
CA CYS A 4 8.03 8.98 2.95
C CYS A 4 8.12 7.54 3.42
N ALA A 5 8.41 7.34 4.70
CA ALA A 5 8.33 6.01 5.28
C ALA A 5 6.91 5.43 5.13
N PRO A 6 6.74 4.09 5.02
CA PRO A 6 5.41 3.48 5.01
C PRO A 6 4.55 3.98 6.18
N GLY A 7 3.32 4.42 5.89
CA GLY A 7 2.40 4.95 6.89
C GLY A 7 2.74 6.36 7.44
N ALA A 8 3.74 7.05 6.89
CA ALA A 8 4.10 8.41 7.32
C ALA A 8 3.34 9.53 6.60
N PHE A 9 2.88 9.26 5.37
CA PHE A 9 2.22 10.27 4.55
C PHE A 9 0.71 10.27 4.78
N GLU A 10 0.18 11.46 5.05
CA GLU A 10 -1.25 11.76 5.07
C GLU A 10 -1.50 12.94 4.13
N VAL A 11 -2.67 12.94 3.47
CA VAL A 11 -2.97 13.89 2.40
C VAL A 11 -3.02 15.34 2.90
N GLU A 12 -3.34 15.51 4.18
CA GLU A 12 -3.41 16.78 4.91
C GLU A 12 -2.09 17.53 4.90
N VAL A 13 -0.95 16.85 4.75
CA VAL A 13 0.38 17.49 4.57
C VAL A 13 0.41 18.41 3.34
N LEU A 14 -0.45 18.14 2.34
CA LEU A 14 -0.57 18.94 1.14
C LEU A 14 -1.65 20.03 1.23
N SER A 15 -2.45 20.07 2.31
CA SER A 15 -3.65 20.92 2.40
C SER A 15 -3.35 22.41 2.26
N GLU A 16 -2.36 22.92 2.99
CA GLU A 16 -1.96 24.33 2.95
C GLU A 16 -1.41 24.76 1.56
N PRO A 17 -0.37 24.10 0.99
CA PRO A 17 0.15 24.51 -0.30
C PRO A 17 -0.87 24.36 -1.43
N LEU A 18 -1.67 23.28 -1.43
CA LEU A 18 -2.72 23.09 -2.44
C LEU A 18 -3.88 24.06 -2.25
N GLY A 19 -4.28 24.33 -1.02
CA GLY A 19 -5.33 25.30 -0.69
C GLY A 19 -4.99 26.71 -1.19
N SER A 20 -3.72 27.13 -1.08
CA SER A 20 -3.26 28.41 -1.64
C SER A 20 -3.40 28.46 -3.17
N ILE A 21 -3.11 27.35 -3.86
CA ILE A 21 -3.26 27.25 -5.32
C ILE A 21 -4.73 27.32 -5.73
N ILE A 22 -5.61 26.61 -5.01
CA ILE A 22 -7.07 26.62 -5.25
C ILE A 22 -7.65 28.02 -5.04
N LYS A 23 -7.25 28.72 -3.98
CA LYS A 23 -7.69 30.11 -3.70
C LYS A 23 -7.34 31.08 -4.84
N ASN A 24 -6.29 30.78 -5.59
CA ASN A 24 -5.86 31.55 -6.77
C ASN A 24 -6.48 31.05 -8.09
N GLY A 25 -7.48 30.17 -8.02
CA GLY A 25 -8.18 29.60 -9.18
C GLY A 25 -7.47 28.44 -9.87
N GLY A 26 -6.41 27.91 -9.26
CA GLY A 26 -5.69 26.73 -9.75
C GLY A 26 -6.47 25.44 -9.53
N ARG A 27 -6.22 24.43 -10.37
CA ARG A 27 -6.86 23.11 -10.33
C ARG A 27 -5.86 22.00 -10.13
N ILE A 28 -6.27 20.98 -9.37
CA ILE A 28 -5.41 19.88 -8.96
C ILE A 28 -5.96 18.54 -9.45
N LEU A 29 -5.06 17.69 -9.93
CA LEU A 29 -5.32 16.27 -10.14
C LEU A 29 -4.52 15.47 -9.11
N PHE A 30 -5.21 14.64 -8.33
CA PHE A 30 -4.60 13.71 -7.39
C PHE A 30 -4.81 12.29 -7.89
N ILE A 31 -3.73 11.58 -8.19
CA ILE A 31 -3.75 10.22 -8.71
C ILE A 31 -3.26 9.29 -7.61
N THR A 32 -4.04 8.28 -7.25
CA THR A 32 -3.70 7.30 -6.20
C THR A 32 -4.26 5.93 -6.55
N SER A 33 -4.16 4.97 -5.65
CA SER A 33 -4.76 3.65 -5.81
C SER A 33 -6.27 3.67 -5.55
N ASN A 34 -7.01 2.75 -6.17
CA ASN A 34 -8.46 2.62 -6.00
C ASN A 34 -8.88 2.54 -4.52
N ILE A 35 -8.10 1.81 -3.73
CA ILE A 35 -8.31 1.59 -2.29
C ILE A 35 -8.07 2.85 -1.43
N SER A 36 -7.46 3.90 -1.98
CA SER A 36 -7.11 5.13 -1.24
C SER A 36 -7.99 6.32 -1.62
N MET A 37 -8.70 6.27 -2.76
CA MET A 37 -9.43 7.43 -3.31
C MET A 37 -10.42 8.06 -2.31
N ARG A 38 -11.20 7.24 -1.58
CA ARG A 38 -12.16 7.74 -0.59
C ARG A 38 -11.48 8.42 0.60
N LYS A 39 -10.41 7.82 1.15
CA LYS A 39 -9.63 8.42 2.25
C LYS A 39 -9.04 9.76 1.82
N VAL A 40 -8.51 9.83 0.60
CA VAL A 40 -7.96 11.07 0.02
C VAL A 40 -9.05 12.13 -0.15
N GLU A 41 -10.23 11.74 -0.65
CA GLU A 41 -11.38 12.66 -0.79
C GLU A 41 -11.80 13.25 0.56
N GLU A 42 -11.97 12.40 1.57
CA GLU A 42 -12.32 12.82 2.93
C GLU A 42 -11.24 13.70 3.54
N GLY A 43 -9.97 13.33 3.41
CA GLY A 43 -8.85 14.10 3.94
C GLY A 43 -8.77 15.51 3.34
N PHE A 44 -8.99 15.67 2.04
CA PHE A 44 -9.08 17.01 1.43
C PHE A 44 -10.31 17.80 1.90
N LYS A 45 -11.48 17.17 1.96
CA LYS A 45 -12.71 17.84 2.43
C LYS A 45 -12.59 18.31 3.88
N ASN A 46 -11.88 17.56 4.72
CA ASN A 46 -11.67 17.89 6.13
C ASN A 46 -10.57 18.95 6.34
N SER A 47 -9.61 19.07 5.42
CA SER A 47 -8.43 19.93 5.60
C SER A 47 -8.47 21.24 4.81
N ILE A 48 -9.29 21.33 3.76
CA ILE A 48 -9.43 22.54 2.94
C ILE A 48 -10.89 22.99 2.98
N GLU A 49 -11.18 24.09 3.64
CA GLU A 49 -12.55 24.60 3.79
C GLU A 49 -13.18 24.95 2.43
N GLY A 50 -14.41 24.48 2.20
CA GLY A 50 -15.21 24.82 1.01
C GLY A 50 -14.73 24.17 -0.31
N VAL A 51 -13.73 23.30 -0.27
CA VAL A 51 -13.15 22.69 -1.47
C VAL A 51 -14.13 21.77 -2.21
N LYS A 52 -14.17 21.88 -3.54
CA LYS A 52 -14.92 20.98 -4.42
C LYS A 52 -14.03 19.83 -4.86
N VAL A 53 -14.17 18.68 -4.21
CA VAL A 53 -13.44 17.45 -4.55
C VAL A 53 -14.37 16.48 -5.28
N LYS A 54 -13.85 15.80 -6.30
CA LYS A 54 -14.57 14.73 -7.01
C LYS A 54 -13.65 13.60 -7.42
N ILE A 55 -14.07 12.37 -7.13
CA ILE A 55 -13.49 11.16 -7.73
C ILE A 55 -14.00 11.06 -9.17
N ILE A 56 -13.08 11.00 -10.12
CA ILE A 56 -13.32 10.81 -11.54
C ILE A 56 -13.25 9.31 -11.84
N GLY A 57 -14.43 8.69 -11.94
CA GLY A 57 -14.59 7.31 -12.42
C GLY A 57 -15.01 7.27 -13.89
N ASP A 58 -15.83 6.29 -14.25
CA ASP A 58 -16.29 6.07 -15.63
C ASP A 58 -17.31 7.10 -16.12
N GLU A 59 -18.02 7.76 -15.20
CA GLU A 59 -19.02 8.78 -15.51
C GLU A 59 -18.43 9.97 -16.29
N PHE A 60 -19.25 10.55 -17.18
CA PHE A 60 -18.90 11.79 -17.86
C PHE A 60 -19.04 12.96 -16.88
N VAL A 61 -17.92 13.40 -16.32
CA VAL A 61 -17.84 14.50 -15.38
C VAL A 61 -17.03 15.63 -16.01
N ASN A 62 -17.58 16.84 -16.03
CA ASN A 62 -16.81 18.03 -16.37
C ASN A 62 -15.87 18.36 -15.22
N PHE A 63 -14.64 17.84 -15.29
CA PHE A 63 -13.60 18.03 -14.28
C PHE A 63 -13.27 19.51 -13.98
N ARG A 64 -13.71 20.45 -14.82
CA ARG A 64 -13.53 21.89 -14.62
C ARG A 64 -14.38 22.47 -13.51
N ASP A 65 -15.42 21.75 -13.07
CA ASP A 65 -16.35 22.21 -12.03
C ASP A 65 -15.83 21.95 -10.61
N PHE A 66 -14.66 21.31 -10.49
CA PHE A 66 -14.04 20.87 -9.24
C PHE A 66 -12.64 21.46 -9.07
N ASP A 67 -12.28 21.74 -7.83
CA ASP A 67 -10.96 22.26 -7.45
C ASP A 67 -9.92 21.13 -7.46
N ILE A 68 -10.33 19.95 -6.96
CA ILE A 68 -9.52 18.74 -6.88
C ILE A 68 -10.26 17.59 -7.57
N CYS A 69 -9.63 17.03 -8.60
CA CYS A 69 -10.05 15.78 -9.21
C CYS A 69 -9.20 14.63 -8.68
N ILE A 70 -9.83 13.57 -8.19
CA ILE A 70 -9.16 12.35 -7.74
C ILE A 70 -9.33 11.28 -8.82
N SER A 71 -8.24 10.62 -9.21
CA SER A 71 -8.26 9.54 -10.19
C SER A 71 -7.47 8.34 -9.68
N SER A 72 -7.84 7.16 -10.16
CA SER A 72 -7.10 5.94 -9.87
C SER A 72 -6.06 5.72 -10.97
N TYR A 73 -4.85 5.28 -10.61
CA TYR A 73 -3.88 4.82 -11.60
C TYR A 73 -4.27 3.47 -12.24
N GLU A 74 -5.12 2.68 -11.57
CA GLU A 74 -5.66 1.43 -12.10
C GLU A 74 -6.72 1.66 -13.20
N ASN A 75 -7.45 2.78 -13.15
CA ASN A 75 -8.53 3.15 -14.08
C ASN A 75 -8.36 4.57 -14.64
N TYR A 76 -7.12 4.96 -14.95
CA TYR A 76 -6.79 6.36 -15.25
C TYR A 76 -7.35 6.83 -16.59
N LYS A 77 -8.09 7.94 -16.56
CA LYS A 77 -8.45 8.69 -17.77
C LYS A 77 -7.33 9.67 -18.13
N CYS A 78 -6.85 9.60 -19.37
CA CYS A 78 -5.78 10.47 -19.85
C CYS A 78 -6.21 11.95 -19.87
N PHE A 79 -5.57 12.77 -19.05
CA PHE A 79 -5.66 14.22 -19.11
C PHE A 79 -4.44 14.81 -19.83
N HIS A 80 -4.65 15.90 -20.55
CA HIS A 80 -3.57 16.62 -21.24
C HIS A 80 -3.57 18.09 -20.87
N LYS A 81 -2.49 18.56 -20.24
CA LYS A 81 -2.27 19.97 -19.85
C LYS A 81 -3.49 20.62 -19.21
N ALA A 82 -4.14 19.92 -18.29
CA ALA A 82 -5.44 20.30 -17.73
C ALA A 82 -5.37 20.88 -16.31
N PHE A 83 -4.32 20.54 -15.56
CA PHE A 83 -4.19 20.87 -14.13
C PHE A 83 -2.93 21.67 -13.83
N ASP A 84 -3.04 22.61 -12.90
CA ASP A 84 -1.93 23.45 -12.43
C ASP A 84 -0.98 22.65 -11.54
N VAL A 85 -1.52 21.66 -10.82
CA VAL A 85 -0.75 20.66 -10.09
C VAL A 85 -1.27 19.25 -10.37
N VAL A 86 -0.36 18.33 -10.64
CA VAL A 86 -0.65 16.89 -10.65
C VAL A 86 0.15 16.21 -9.53
N VAL A 87 -0.55 15.51 -8.65
CA VAL A 87 0.04 14.69 -7.59
C VAL A 87 -0.13 13.23 -7.96
N LEU A 88 0.96 12.46 -7.99
CA LEU A 88 0.95 11.01 -8.13
C LEU A 88 1.39 10.37 -6.81
N ASP A 89 0.43 9.79 -6.11
CA ASP A 89 0.63 8.95 -4.94
C ASP A 89 0.87 7.50 -5.34
N TYR A 90 2.15 7.09 -5.24
CA TYR A 90 2.64 5.77 -5.62
C TYR A 90 2.80 4.83 -4.41
N MET A 91 2.37 5.24 -3.22
CA MET A 91 2.66 4.54 -1.97
C MET A 91 2.12 3.11 -1.91
N LYS A 92 1.03 2.82 -2.62
CA LYS A 92 0.37 1.51 -2.65
C LYS A 92 0.54 0.76 -3.97
N ALA A 93 1.48 1.20 -4.81
CA ALA A 93 1.76 0.56 -6.09
C ALA A 93 2.21 -0.90 -5.95
N PHE A 94 2.79 -1.29 -4.82
CA PHE A 94 3.18 -2.68 -4.53
C PHE A 94 2.00 -3.67 -4.43
N ILE A 95 0.78 -3.18 -4.16
CA ILE A 95 -0.42 -4.04 -4.08
C ILE A 95 -0.94 -4.36 -5.49
N LYS A 96 -0.96 -3.33 -6.33
CA LYS A 96 -1.36 -3.45 -7.73
C LYS A 96 -0.54 -2.46 -8.53
N GLU A 97 0.39 -3.01 -9.30
CA GLU A 97 1.31 -2.20 -10.08
C GLU A 97 0.54 -1.36 -11.11
N PRO A 98 0.85 -0.06 -11.21
CA PRO A 98 0.37 0.77 -12.30
C PRO A 98 0.88 0.27 -13.66
N PRO A 99 0.20 0.63 -14.77
CA PRO A 99 0.67 0.31 -16.11
C PRO A 99 2.12 0.81 -16.36
N LYS A 100 2.82 0.17 -17.30
CA LYS A 100 4.16 0.64 -17.70
C LYS A 100 4.13 2.10 -18.17
N ASN A 101 5.17 2.87 -17.83
CA ASN A 101 5.31 4.29 -18.14
C ASN A 101 4.17 5.17 -17.59
N PHE A 102 3.44 4.72 -16.57
CA PHE A 102 2.31 5.46 -16.02
C PHE A 102 2.72 6.82 -15.45
N ILE A 103 3.93 6.92 -14.88
CA ILE A 103 4.47 8.18 -14.36
C ILE A 103 4.53 9.26 -15.46
N CYS A 104 5.04 8.90 -16.64
CA CYS A 104 5.02 9.77 -17.82
C CYS A 104 3.60 10.17 -18.23
N THR A 105 2.65 9.22 -18.21
CA THR A 105 1.25 9.45 -18.57
C THR A 105 0.55 10.41 -17.58
N ALA A 106 0.76 10.21 -16.29
CA ALA A 106 0.28 11.10 -15.23
C ALA A 106 0.83 12.53 -15.41
N LYS A 107 2.14 12.65 -15.66
CA LYS A 107 2.82 13.94 -15.84
C LYS A 107 2.22 14.78 -16.97
N ARG A 108 1.71 14.16 -18.04
CA ARG A 108 1.04 14.85 -19.16
C ARG A 108 -0.23 15.61 -18.77
N GLY A 109 -0.85 15.29 -17.62
CA GLY A 109 -1.97 16.04 -17.07
C GLY A 109 -1.60 17.46 -16.63
N THR A 110 -0.31 17.72 -16.39
CA THR A 110 0.21 18.99 -15.90
C THR A 110 0.23 20.03 -17.02
N LYS A 111 -0.34 21.20 -16.75
CA LYS A 111 -0.24 22.40 -17.61
C LYS A 111 1.21 22.82 -17.80
N GLU A 112 1.43 23.61 -18.83
CA GLU A 112 2.70 24.32 -19.00
C GLU A 112 2.94 25.28 -17.83
N GLY A 113 4.14 25.23 -17.24
CA GLY A 113 4.45 25.96 -16.00
C GLY A 113 3.88 25.36 -14.72
N GLY A 114 3.00 24.35 -14.82
CA GLY A 114 2.43 23.65 -13.67
C GLY A 114 3.44 22.76 -12.93
N LYS A 115 3.02 22.19 -11.80
CA LYS A 115 3.87 21.36 -10.94
C LYS A 115 3.44 19.90 -10.94
N PHE A 116 4.42 18.99 -11.02
CA PHE A 116 4.22 17.56 -10.84
C PHE A 116 4.84 17.13 -9.51
N ILE A 117 4.04 16.55 -8.63
CA ILE A 117 4.44 16.04 -7.32
C ILE A 117 4.34 14.52 -7.37
N PHE A 118 5.44 13.82 -7.08
CA PHE A 118 5.48 12.37 -6.96
C PHE A 118 5.74 11.97 -5.52
N ILE A 119 4.95 11.04 -4.99
CA ILE A 119 5.02 10.54 -3.61
C ILE A 119 5.32 9.03 -3.65
N SER A 120 6.36 8.57 -2.95
CA SER A 120 6.77 7.14 -2.90
C SER A 120 7.47 6.77 -1.58
N CYS A 121 7.54 5.47 -1.29
CA CYS A 121 8.28 4.92 -0.15
C CYS A 121 9.79 4.76 -0.39
N SER A 122 10.20 4.32 -1.58
CA SER A 122 11.60 3.97 -1.90
C SER A 122 12.27 5.02 -2.80
N GLY A 123 11.49 5.68 -3.66
CA GLY A 123 11.97 6.66 -4.62
C GLY A 123 12.80 6.07 -5.76
N ASP A 124 12.96 4.75 -5.86
CA ASP A 124 13.68 4.09 -6.97
C ASP A 124 12.96 4.26 -8.30
N GLU A 125 11.64 4.42 -8.28
CA GLU A 125 10.83 4.66 -9.47
C GLU A 125 11.20 5.99 -10.15
N LEU A 126 11.76 6.93 -9.40
CA LEU A 126 12.20 8.23 -9.90
C LEU A 126 13.52 8.16 -10.69
N LYS A 127 14.37 7.16 -10.42
CA LYS A 127 15.67 7.00 -11.09
C LYS A 127 15.47 6.67 -12.58
N ASN A 128 14.48 5.83 -12.87
CA ASN A 128 14.17 5.38 -14.23
C ASN A 128 13.51 6.49 -15.07
N GLU A 129 12.76 7.39 -14.42
CA GLU A 129 11.93 8.40 -15.09
C GLU A 129 12.59 9.78 -15.22
N LYS A 130 13.85 9.94 -14.79
CA LYS A 130 14.62 11.21 -14.81
C LYS A 130 13.82 12.40 -14.25
N ILE A 131 13.07 12.17 -13.17
CA ILE A 131 12.31 13.24 -12.52
C ILE A 131 13.29 14.08 -11.72
N ASP A 132 13.68 15.21 -12.31
CA ASP A 132 14.51 16.23 -11.68
C ASP A 132 13.64 17.20 -10.84
N GLY A 133 14.22 17.74 -9.76
CA GLY A 133 13.56 18.70 -8.87
C GLY A 133 13.77 18.44 -7.37
N SER A 134 13.22 19.34 -6.55
CA SER A 134 13.35 19.30 -5.09
C SER A 134 12.81 18.01 -4.48
N LYS A 135 13.56 17.42 -3.55
CA LYS A 135 13.17 16.22 -2.79
C LYS A 135 12.86 16.59 -1.34
N ILE A 136 11.71 16.16 -0.86
CA ILE A 136 11.30 16.26 0.54
C ILE A 136 11.30 14.84 1.11
N MET A 137 11.94 14.63 2.25
CA MET A 137 11.93 13.34 2.95
C MET A 137 11.10 13.45 4.23
N ILE A 138 10.17 12.52 4.43
CA ILE A 138 9.35 12.38 5.63
C ILE A 138 9.70 11.03 6.27
N PRO A 139 10.71 10.97 7.17
CA PRO A 139 11.31 9.72 7.60
C PRO A 139 10.54 9.01 8.73
N VAL A 140 9.61 9.68 9.40
CA VAL A 140 8.95 9.18 10.62
C VAL A 140 7.54 8.72 10.28
N SER A 141 7.22 7.45 10.50
CA SER A 141 5.83 6.97 10.48
C SER A 141 5.14 7.26 11.82
N GLN A 142 3.81 7.29 11.85
CA GLN A 142 3.06 7.52 13.09
C GLN A 142 3.25 6.40 14.14
N HIS A 143 3.95 5.31 13.79
CA HIS A 143 4.34 4.30 14.76
C HIS A 143 5.40 4.87 15.70
N LYS A 144 5.11 4.86 17.01
CA LYS A 144 6.02 5.33 18.06
C LYS A 144 7.29 4.48 18.22
N ASN A 145 7.37 3.35 17.51
CA ASN A 145 8.50 2.43 17.55
C ASN A 145 9.28 2.51 16.23
N PRO A 146 10.62 2.39 16.27
CA PRO A 146 11.43 2.31 15.06
C PRO A 146 10.95 1.14 14.18
N ILE A 147 10.92 1.36 12.87
CA ILE A 147 10.65 0.31 11.89
C ILE A 147 11.72 -0.77 12.06
N ILE A 148 11.29 -2.01 12.33
CA ILE A 148 12.20 -3.14 12.50
C ILE A 148 12.76 -3.52 11.12
N GLU A 149 14.08 -3.62 10.99
CA GLU A 149 14.70 -4.11 9.77
C GLU A 149 14.36 -5.60 9.54
N PRO A 150 13.88 -5.97 8.34
CA PRO A 150 13.54 -7.35 8.06
C PRO A 150 14.80 -8.23 8.01
N ARG A 151 14.70 -9.45 8.56
CA ARG A 151 15.74 -10.48 8.40
C ARG A 151 15.44 -11.31 7.16
N ILE A 152 16.34 -11.25 6.18
CA ILE A 152 16.21 -12.02 4.93
C ILE A 152 16.79 -13.42 5.15
N VAL A 153 15.98 -14.44 4.86
CA VAL A 153 16.39 -15.85 4.91
C VAL A 153 16.29 -16.42 3.50
N VAL A 154 17.44 -16.80 2.92
CA VAL A 154 17.50 -17.42 1.60
C VAL A 154 17.59 -18.93 1.77
N SER A 155 16.58 -19.66 1.29
CA SER A 155 16.61 -21.13 1.23
C SER A 155 16.63 -21.61 -0.21
N LYS A 156 17.59 -22.49 -0.53
CA LYS A 156 17.68 -23.15 -1.85
C LYS A 156 16.65 -24.27 -2.04
N VAL A 157 15.90 -24.60 -0.98
CA VAL A 157 14.98 -25.76 -0.91
C VAL A 157 13.52 -25.31 -0.91
N LEU A 158 13.24 -24.04 -1.20
CA LEU A 158 11.88 -23.59 -1.57
C LEU A 158 11.56 -24.13 -2.97
N ASN A 159 11.55 -25.45 -3.11
CA ASN A 159 11.13 -26.13 -4.32
C ASN A 159 9.61 -26.28 -4.26
N ASP A 160 8.90 -25.98 -5.35
CA ASP A 160 7.44 -25.91 -5.33
C ASP A 160 6.75 -27.25 -5.04
N GLU A 161 7.45 -28.38 -5.11
CA GLU A 161 6.80 -29.70 -5.00
C GLU A 161 6.44 -30.10 -3.57
N THR A 162 7.15 -29.59 -2.55
CA THR A 162 6.97 -30.02 -1.16
C THR A 162 6.66 -28.85 -0.23
N PRO A 163 5.66 -28.96 0.67
CA PRO A 163 5.47 -28.00 1.75
C PRO A 163 6.76 -27.82 2.55
N PHE A 164 7.28 -26.59 2.59
CA PHE A 164 8.53 -26.28 3.27
C PHE A 164 8.46 -24.89 3.89
N ILE A 165 8.81 -24.80 5.18
CA ILE A 165 9.08 -23.55 5.88
C ILE A 165 10.55 -23.61 6.34
N PRO A 166 11.38 -22.58 6.06
CA PRO A 166 12.73 -22.51 6.58
C PRO A 166 12.74 -22.61 8.11
N GLU A 167 13.76 -23.28 8.67
CA GLU A 167 13.89 -23.51 10.11
C GLU A 167 13.75 -22.22 10.92
N MET A 168 14.39 -21.12 10.50
CA MET A 168 14.26 -19.82 11.16
C MET A 168 12.80 -19.31 11.21
N ALA A 169 12.02 -19.52 10.15
CA ALA A 169 10.61 -19.12 10.14
C ALA A 169 9.77 -20.02 11.06
N ALA A 170 10.05 -21.33 11.09
CA ALA A 170 9.41 -22.25 12.03
C ALA A 170 9.72 -21.89 13.50
N GLU A 171 10.98 -21.61 13.82
CA GLU A 171 11.41 -21.14 15.16
C GLU A 171 10.70 -19.84 15.57
N ILE A 172 10.57 -18.88 14.65
CA ILE A 172 9.84 -17.63 14.91
C ILE A 172 8.37 -17.93 15.20
N ILE A 173 7.74 -18.83 14.45
CA ILE A 173 6.34 -19.22 14.67
C ILE A 173 6.18 -19.82 16.07
N GLU A 174 6.98 -20.82 16.42
CA GLU A 174 6.93 -21.49 17.72
C GLU A 174 7.20 -20.52 18.89
N TRP A 175 8.25 -19.71 18.76
CA TRP A 175 8.60 -18.69 19.73
C TRP A 175 7.45 -17.71 19.95
N SER A 176 6.82 -17.25 18.86
CA SER A 176 5.69 -16.30 18.92
C SER A 176 4.51 -16.90 19.67
N ILE A 177 4.10 -18.12 19.33
CA ILE A 177 3.00 -18.84 19.99
C ILE A 177 3.29 -19.02 21.48
N SER A 178 4.52 -19.44 21.83
CA SER A 178 4.93 -19.64 23.24
C SER A 178 4.87 -18.36 24.08
N ARG A 179 4.93 -17.20 23.43
CA ARG A 179 4.88 -15.86 24.04
C ARG A 179 3.53 -15.17 23.90
N ASN A 180 2.52 -15.86 23.37
CA ASN A 180 1.22 -15.28 23.03
C ASN A 180 1.34 -14.05 22.10
N ILE A 181 2.33 -14.09 21.21
CA ILE A 181 2.52 -13.14 20.11
C ILE A 181 1.93 -13.79 18.87
N ARG A 182 1.09 -13.04 18.16
CA ARG A 182 0.42 -13.53 16.96
C ARG A 182 1.37 -13.48 15.76
N VAL A 183 1.15 -14.36 14.78
CA VAL A 183 1.97 -14.45 13.58
C VAL A 183 1.10 -14.17 12.36
N PHE A 184 1.59 -13.30 11.47
CA PHE A 184 0.97 -13.04 10.19
C PHE A 184 1.95 -13.43 9.07
N ILE A 185 1.59 -14.45 8.30
CA ILE A 185 2.39 -15.00 7.20
C ILE A 185 1.79 -14.56 5.87
N PHE A 186 2.56 -13.87 5.04
CA PHE A 186 2.21 -13.58 3.65
C PHE A 186 2.86 -14.57 2.70
N VAL A 187 2.06 -15.01 1.73
CA VAL A 187 2.46 -15.88 0.61
C VAL A 187 1.93 -15.27 -0.69
N PRO A 188 2.50 -15.58 -1.86
CA PRO A 188 2.14 -14.88 -3.09
C PRO A 188 0.86 -15.44 -3.76
N ASP A 189 0.44 -16.68 -3.45
CA ASP A 189 -0.72 -17.32 -4.06
C ASP A 189 -1.41 -18.34 -3.13
N GLU A 190 -2.61 -18.78 -3.53
CA GLU A 190 -3.41 -19.74 -2.75
C GLU A 190 -2.77 -21.14 -2.69
N GLU A 191 -2.00 -21.54 -3.71
CA GLU A 191 -1.31 -22.83 -3.70
C GLU A 191 -0.27 -22.89 -2.57
N LYS A 192 0.58 -21.87 -2.48
CA LYS A 192 1.58 -21.73 -1.42
C LYS A 192 0.94 -21.50 -0.06
N LEU A 193 -0.21 -20.82 0.00
CA LEU A 193 -1.00 -20.69 1.22
C LEU A 193 -1.38 -22.06 1.78
N HIS A 194 -1.90 -22.96 0.95
CA HIS A 194 -2.26 -24.30 1.39
C HIS A 194 -1.04 -25.15 1.79
N LYS A 195 0.11 -24.98 1.11
CA LYS A 195 1.37 -25.62 1.50
C LYS A 195 1.84 -25.17 2.88
N VAL A 196 1.85 -23.87 3.14
CA VAL A 196 2.23 -23.31 4.46
C VAL A 196 1.26 -23.77 5.54
N TYR A 197 -0.05 -23.74 5.25
CA TYR A 197 -1.08 -24.23 6.17
C TYR A 197 -0.87 -25.70 6.53
N PHE A 198 -0.63 -26.55 5.51
CA PHE A 198 -0.34 -27.97 5.71
C PHE A 198 0.93 -28.17 6.53
N TYR A 199 2.02 -27.44 6.25
CA TYR A 199 3.25 -27.55 7.02
C TYR A 199 3.02 -27.23 8.51
N ILE A 200 2.32 -26.13 8.81
CA ILE A 200 2.08 -25.68 10.19
C ILE A 200 1.17 -26.68 10.95
N THR A 201 0.12 -27.18 10.30
CA THR A 201 -0.85 -28.07 10.96
C THR A 201 -0.38 -29.52 11.03
N GLU A 202 0.21 -30.04 9.95
CA GLU A 202 0.57 -31.46 9.85
C GLU A 202 2.02 -31.77 10.19
N ILE A 203 2.97 -30.86 9.94
CA ILE A 203 4.38 -31.10 10.21
C ILE A 203 4.76 -30.54 11.58
N MET A 204 4.43 -29.27 11.84
CA MET A 204 4.68 -28.64 13.15
C MET A 204 3.65 -29.04 14.22
N LYS A 205 2.59 -29.77 13.84
CA LYS A 205 1.51 -30.22 14.74
C LYS A 205 0.84 -29.07 15.51
N CYS A 206 0.77 -27.88 14.91
CA CYS A 206 0.01 -26.77 15.46
C CYS A 206 -1.50 -27.06 15.34
N LYS A 207 -2.27 -26.69 16.36
CA LYS A 207 -3.72 -26.92 16.34
C LYS A 207 -4.38 -26.07 15.26
N SER A 208 -5.26 -26.68 14.46
CA SER A 208 -5.90 -26.03 13.33
C SER A 208 -6.81 -24.85 13.71
N ASP A 209 -7.37 -24.83 14.92
CA ASP A 209 -8.17 -23.71 15.43
C ASP A 209 -7.34 -22.43 15.63
N LEU A 210 -6.03 -22.56 15.84
CA LEU A 210 -5.10 -21.45 15.96
C LEU A 210 -4.68 -20.84 14.62
N VAL A 211 -4.93 -21.54 13.50
CA VAL A 211 -4.48 -21.15 12.16
C VAL A 211 -5.67 -20.77 11.31
N GLN A 212 -5.65 -19.57 10.73
CA GLN A 212 -6.65 -19.10 9.79
C GLN A 212 -6.01 -18.69 8.48
N ILE A 213 -6.81 -18.69 7.42
CA ILE A 213 -6.39 -18.28 6.08
C ILE A 213 -7.18 -17.06 5.61
N SER A 214 -6.57 -16.24 4.76
CA SER A 214 -7.23 -15.11 4.10
C SER A 214 -6.81 -15.06 2.64
N THR A 215 -7.79 -14.95 1.75
CA THR A 215 -7.58 -14.76 0.30
C THR A 215 -8.33 -13.52 -0.15
N GLU A 216 -8.26 -13.18 -1.43
CA GLU A 216 -9.10 -12.10 -1.97
C GLU A 216 -10.61 -12.44 -1.86
N LYS A 217 -10.96 -13.73 -1.97
CA LYS A 217 -12.35 -14.21 -1.94
C LYS A 217 -12.85 -14.55 -0.53
N GLU A 218 -11.94 -14.97 0.36
CA GLU A 218 -12.27 -15.45 1.69
C GLU A 218 -11.62 -14.58 2.76
N LYS A 219 -12.43 -13.79 3.47
CA LYS A 219 -11.98 -12.78 4.44
C LYS A 219 -12.37 -13.08 5.89
N ASP A 220 -12.91 -14.25 6.17
CA ASP A 220 -13.31 -14.60 7.54
C ASP A 220 -12.08 -14.76 8.45
N GLY A 221 -10.99 -15.35 7.94
CA GLY A 221 -9.76 -15.53 8.71
C GLY A 221 -9.11 -14.21 9.16
N ILE A 222 -9.09 -13.18 8.30
CA ILE A 222 -8.59 -11.85 8.70
C ILE A 222 -9.49 -11.23 9.79
N ALA A 223 -10.81 -11.46 9.74
CA ALA A 223 -11.72 -10.98 10.77
C ALA A 223 -11.50 -11.69 12.11
N TYR A 224 -11.28 -13.00 12.11
CA TYR A 224 -10.93 -13.76 13.30
C TYR A 224 -9.59 -13.32 13.89
N PHE A 225 -8.59 -13.10 13.04
CA PHE A 225 -7.27 -12.64 13.46
C PHE A 225 -7.34 -11.25 14.10
N ARG A 226 -8.10 -10.31 13.52
CA ARG A 226 -8.34 -8.97 14.10
C ARG A 226 -8.98 -9.04 15.49
N LYS A 227 -9.89 -9.99 15.71
CA LYS A 227 -10.55 -10.22 17.01
C LYS A 227 -9.67 -10.98 18.01
N GLY A 228 -8.48 -11.41 17.61
CA GLY A 228 -7.58 -12.21 18.47
C GLY A 228 -8.07 -13.63 18.71
N ILE A 229 -8.93 -14.16 17.84
CA ILE A 229 -9.52 -15.51 17.97
C ILE A 229 -8.52 -16.59 17.51
N CYS A 230 -7.68 -16.28 16.53
CA CYS A 230 -6.60 -17.15 16.08
C CYS A 230 -5.23 -16.51 16.34
N SER A 231 -4.20 -17.36 16.41
CA SER A 231 -2.81 -16.93 16.68
C SER A 231 -1.98 -16.79 15.41
N ILE A 232 -2.32 -17.53 14.36
CA ILE A 232 -1.62 -17.52 13.07
C ILE A 232 -2.62 -17.18 11.98
N LEU A 233 -2.25 -16.22 11.14
CA LEU A 233 -2.94 -15.94 9.90
C LEU A 233 -1.99 -16.16 8.72
N ILE A 234 -2.45 -16.86 7.69
CA ILE A 234 -1.75 -17.01 6.42
C ILE A 234 -2.57 -16.28 5.36
N SER A 235 -2.01 -15.28 4.68
CA SER A 235 -2.72 -14.53 3.65
C SER A 235 -1.99 -14.55 2.30
N SER A 236 -2.78 -14.73 1.24
CA SER A 236 -2.37 -14.50 -0.15
C SER A 236 -2.81 -13.13 -0.68
N ASP A 237 -3.53 -12.33 0.10
CA ASP A 237 -3.99 -11.00 -0.31
C ASP A 237 -3.16 -9.90 0.37
N LEU A 238 -2.31 -9.25 -0.42
CA LEU A 238 -1.49 -8.12 0.01
C LEU A 238 -2.29 -6.94 0.59
N LYS A 239 -3.58 -6.80 0.27
CA LYS A 239 -4.43 -5.75 0.88
C LYS A 239 -4.54 -5.94 2.39
N ASP A 240 -4.39 -7.16 2.90
CA ASP A 240 -4.43 -7.43 4.34
C ASP A 240 -3.23 -6.80 5.07
N ALA A 241 -2.13 -6.50 4.36
CA ALA A 241 -0.97 -5.79 4.92
C ALA A 241 -1.26 -4.31 5.24
N LEU A 242 -2.36 -3.77 4.73
CA LEU A 242 -2.80 -2.40 5.03
C LEU A 242 -3.52 -2.28 6.38
N LEU A 243 -3.83 -3.40 7.00
CA LEU A 243 -4.50 -3.44 8.29
C LEU A 243 -3.44 -3.30 9.39
N ASN A 244 -3.71 -2.42 10.34
CA ASN A 244 -2.83 -2.26 11.50
C ASN A 244 -3.10 -3.38 12.50
N PHE A 245 -2.03 -4.10 12.86
CA PHE A 245 -2.06 -5.10 13.91
C PHE A 245 -1.03 -4.78 14.98
N ASP A 246 -1.48 -4.75 16.23
CA ASP A 246 -0.57 -4.65 17.38
C ASP A 246 -0.07 -6.04 17.79
N ASN A 247 1.19 -6.10 18.21
CA ASN A 247 1.83 -7.29 18.77
C ASN A 247 1.75 -8.51 17.83
N VAL A 248 2.18 -8.32 16.58
CA VAL A 248 2.24 -9.35 15.54
C VAL A 248 3.65 -9.45 14.98
N ASN A 249 4.15 -10.68 14.82
CA ASN A 249 5.32 -10.97 14.00
C ASN A 249 4.88 -11.24 12.56
N VAL A 250 5.53 -10.59 11.61
CA VAL A 250 5.23 -10.75 10.18
C VAL A 250 6.30 -11.60 9.51
N ILE A 251 5.87 -12.61 8.75
CA ILE A 251 6.74 -13.46 7.93
C ILE A 251 6.28 -13.32 6.48
N VAL A 252 7.20 -13.04 5.56
CA VAL A 252 6.92 -13.04 4.12
C VAL A 252 7.65 -14.23 3.51
N MET A 253 6.89 -15.10 2.85
CA MET A 253 7.38 -16.34 2.27
C MET A 253 7.33 -16.25 0.73
N TYR A 254 8.26 -16.93 0.06
CA TYR A 254 8.35 -16.98 -1.41
C TYR A 254 8.48 -15.59 -2.08
N SER A 255 9.20 -14.67 -1.44
CA SER A 255 9.55 -13.40 -2.08
C SER A 255 10.73 -13.61 -3.02
N ASP A 256 10.58 -13.21 -4.27
CA ASP A 256 11.72 -12.99 -5.16
C ASP A 256 12.46 -11.74 -4.65
N CYS A 257 13.78 -11.87 -4.44
CA CYS A 257 14.65 -10.75 -4.05
C CYS A 257 15.26 -10.08 -5.29
#